data_AF-A0A496SDG9-F1
#
_entry.id   AF-A0A496SDG9-F1
#
_cell.length_a   1.000
_cell.length_b   1.000
_cell.length_c   1.000
_cell.angle_alpha   90.00
_cell.angle_beta   90.00
_cell.angle_gamma   90.00
#
_symmetry.space_group_name_H-M   'P 1'
#
loop_
_entity.id
_entity.type
_entity.pdbx_description
1 polymer ?
#
loop_
_entity_poly.entity_id
_entity_poly.type
_entity_poly.pdbx_seq_one_letter_code
_entity_poly.pdbx_strand_id
1 'polypeptide(L)'
;MIYRKSGMFFNESKKYLLERRIENRLKELGLEKFEDYYYLLKYSPDGEEEFRALLDEITINETSFYRNAPQMEVFQKYLLPEVLKAKKVKQLKLWSAGCSTGEEPYTLAILILEVLGAGISGWSVDILGVDISQSALEKARKGEYGRYTLRNMPLRLVQKYFVKDGPIYKVREEVKKLVRFEAINLLDRSQTNKIRGMDFVFCRNVLIYFDAEARRRVVASFYESLNPGGYLFIGHSESLHGISRSFDLVHFPKVIVYKKNERISTVMSHKPLVL
;
A
#
# COMPACT_ATOMS: atom_id res chain seq x y z
N MET A 1 -18.46 -14.62 -0.85
CA MET A 1 -18.11 -14.11 0.51
C MET A 1 -16.83 -13.27 0.48
N ILE A 2 -15.71 -13.82 0.00
CA ILE A 2 -14.41 -13.14 -0.09
C ILE A 2 -14.52 -11.76 -0.75
N TYR A 3 -15.12 -11.70 -1.93
CA TYR A 3 -15.36 -10.44 -2.64
C TYR A 3 -16.12 -9.41 -1.79
N ARG A 4 -17.21 -9.79 -1.11
CA ARG A 4 -17.99 -8.86 -0.27
C ARG A 4 -17.20 -8.33 0.92
N LYS A 5 -16.36 -9.17 1.55
CA LYS A 5 -15.61 -8.80 2.76
C LYS A 5 -14.27 -8.11 2.46
N SER A 6 -13.64 -8.39 1.31
CA SER A 6 -12.26 -7.92 1.00
C SER A 6 -12.12 -7.19 -0.34
N GLY A 7 -13.12 -7.28 -1.22
CA GLY A 7 -13.03 -6.78 -2.60
C GLY A 7 -12.24 -7.64 -3.57
N MET A 8 -11.53 -8.66 -3.08
CA MET A 8 -10.71 -9.49 -3.94
C MET A 8 -11.59 -10.28 -4.89
N PHE A 9 -11.30 -10.09 -6.18
CA PHE A 9 -12.00 -10.74 -7.26
C PHE A 9 -11.15 -11.87 -7.83
N PHE A 10 -11.71 -13.08 -7.80
CA PHE A 10 -11.14 -14.27 -8.42
C PHE A 10 -12.03 -14.64 -9.60
N ASN A 11 -11.48 -14.58 -10.81
CA ASN A 11 -12.18 -15.04 -12.00
C ASN A 11 -12.20 -16.57 -12.05
N GLU A 12 -13.09 -17.15 -12.88
CA GLU A 12 -13.23 -18.61 -13.00
C GLU A 12 -11.91 -19.31 -13.36
N SER A 13 -11.05 -18.68 -14.17
CA SER A 13 -9.75 -19.26 -14.53
C SER A 13 -8.75 -19.34 -13.35
N LYS A 14 -9.00 -18.63 -12.24
CA LYS A 14 -8.21 -18.71 -11.01
C LYS A 14 -8.91 -19.48 -9.90
N LYS A 15 -10.08 -20.07 -10.16
CA LYS A 15 -10.86 -20.83 -9.17
C LYS A 15 -10.05 -22.00 -8.58
N TYR A 16 -9.33 -22.74 -9.42
CA TYR A 16 -8.49 -23.86 -8.97
C TYR A 16 -7.40 -23.45 -7.97
N LEU A 17 -6.82 -22.25 -8.12
CA LEU A 17 -5.85 -21.71 -7.17
C LEU A 17 -6.52 -21.43 -5.82
N LEU A 18 -7.70 -20.80 -5.86
CA LEU A 18 -8.47 -20.50 -4.67
C LEU A 18 -8.88 -21.78 -3.93
N GLU A 19 -9.36 -22.79 -4.66
CA GLU A 19 -9.70 -24.11 -4.11
C GLU A 19 -8.51 -24.73 -3.39
N ARG A 20 -7.35 -24.82 -4.04
CA ARG A 20 -6.13 -25.39 -3.44
C ARG A 20 -5.68 -24.64 -2.17
N ARG A 21 -5.85 -23.32 -2.15
CA ARG A 21 -5.53 -22.48 -0.98
C ARG A 21 -6.51 -22.73 0.18
N ILE A 22 -7.79 -22.88 -0.13
CA ILE A 22 -8.80 -23.22 0.87
C ILE A 22 -8.57 -24.66 1.39
N GLU A 23 -8.20 -25.62 0.54
CA GLU A 23 -7.85 -26.99 0.97
C GLU A 23 -6.73 -27.02 2.03
N ASN A 24 -5.74 -26.12 1.92
CA ASN A 24 -4.71 -25.98 2.95
C ASN A 24 -5.32 -25.57 4.30
N ARG A 25 -6.24 -24.58 4.29
CA ARG A 25 -6.96 -24.15 5.50
C ARG A 25 -7.81 -25.29 6.09
N LEU A 26 -8.52 -26.04 5.25
CA LEU A 26 -9.29 -27.21 5.68
C LEU A 26 -8.40 -28.22 6.42
N LYS A 27 -7.23 -28.55 5.84
CA LYS A 27 -6.26 -29.47 6.46
C LYS A 27 -5.75 -28.97 7.80
N GLU A 28 -5.42 -27.68 7.91
CA GLU A 28 -4.96 -27.08 9.17
C GLU A 28 -6.02 -27.12 10.27
N LEU A 29 -7.29 -26.98 9.91
CA LEU A 29 -8.42 -27.00 10.84
C LEU A 29 -9.01 -28.40 11.07
N GLY A 30 -8.52 -29.42 10.36
CA GLY A 30 -9.09 -30.78 10.41
C GLY A 30 -10.50 -30.88 9.82
N LEU A 31 -10.86 -30.01 8.87
CA LEU A 31 -12.16 -30.01 8.19
C LEU A 31 -12.09 -30.80 6.87
N GLU A 32 -13.13 -31.57 6.57
CA GLU A 32 -13.18 -32.41 5.36
C GLU A 32 -13.95 -31.75 4.20
N LYS A 33 -14.91 -30.86 4.50
CA LYS A 33 -15.81 -30.27 3.50
C LYS A 33 -15.67 -28.74 3.44
N PHE A 34 -15.72 -28.21 2.23
CA PHE A 34 -15.76 -26.77 1.99
C PHE A 34 -16.99 -26.10 2.61
N GLU A 35 -18.10 -26.82 2.70
CA GLU A 35 -19.34 -26.32 3.30
C GLU A 35 -19.15 -26.04 4.80
N ASP A 36 -18.49 -26.96 5.52
CA ASP A 36 -18.19 -26.79 6.95
C ASP A 36 -17.30 -25.56 7.17
N TYR A 37 -16.30 -25.38 6.30
CA TYR A 37 -15.43 -24.20 6.33
C TYR A 37 -16.20 -22.90 6.03
N TYR A 38 -17.15 -22.93 5.10
CA TYR A 38 -18.02 -21.78 4.84
C TYR A 38 -18.90 -21.44 6.05
N TYR A 39 -19.43 -22.44 6.76
CA TYR A 39 -20.21 -22.23 7.97
C TYR A 39 -19.38 -21.68 9.12
N LEU A 40 -18.16 -22.19 9.32
CA LEU A 40 -17.19 -21.62 10.26
C LEU A 40 -16.99 -20.12 10.01
N LEU A 41 -16.65 -19.76 8.77
CA LEU A 41 -16.38 -18.36 8.38
C LEU A 41 -17.58 -17.41 8.50
N LYS A 42 -18.80 -17.94 8.47
CA LYS A 42 -20.03 -17.15 8.43
C LYS A 42 -20.74 -17.06 9.78
N TYR A 43 -20.71 -18.13 10.57
CA TYR A 43 -21.57 -18.27 11.75
C TYR A 43 -20.82 -18.56 13.05
N SER A 44 -19.55 -18.98 12.99
CA SER A 44 -18.76 -19.20 14.21
C SER A 44 -18.27 -17.88 14.81
N PRO A 45 -18.15 -17.77 16.16
CA PRO A 45 -17.41 -16.70 16.82
C PRO A 45 -15.98 -16.52 16.28
N ASP A 46 -15.33 -17.63 15.90
CA ASP A 46 -13.95 -17.63 15.38
C ASP A 46 -13.88 -17.26 13.88
N GLY A 47 -15.04 -17.07 13.24
CA GLY A 47 -15.14 -16.88 11.80
C GLY A 47 -14.44 -15.62 11.29
N GLU A 48 -14.29 -14.57 12.12
CA GLU A 48 -13.52 -13.39 11.75
C GLU A 48 -12.01 -13.65 11.74
N GLU A 49 -11.50 -14.35 12.75
CA GLU A 49 -10.08 -14.71 12.85
C GLU A 49 -9.69 -15.65 11.71
N GLU A 50 -10.49 -16.68 11.48
CA GLU A 50 -10.24 -17.61 10.38
C GLU A 50 -10.38 -16.93 9.02
N PHE A 51 -11.27 -15.94 8.89
CA PHE A 51 -11.33 -15.16 7.66
C PHE A 51 -10.03 -14.38 7.41
N ARG A 52 -9.34 -13.88 8.44
CA ARG A 52 -8.02 -13.25 8.28
C ARG A 52 -6.97 -14.27 7.82
N ALA A 53 -6.96 -15.47 8.41
CA ALA A 53 -6.06 -16.54 8.01
C ALA A 53 -6.29 -16.98 6.54
N LEU A 54 -7.56 -17.03 6.11
CA LEU A 54 -7.90 -17.25 4.70
C LEU A 54 -7.32 -16.17 3.78
N LEU A 55 -7.44 -14.89 4.16
CA LEU A 55 -6.90 -13.78 3.37
C LEU A 55 -5.37 -13.90 3.21
N ASP A 56 -4.68 -14.30 4.27
CA ASP A 56 -3.23 -14.51 4.24
C ASP A 56 -2.83 -15.63 3.27
N GLU A 57 -3.61 -16.71 3.20
CA GLU A 57 -3.33 -17.84 2.32
C GLU A 57 -3.63 -17.53 0.84
N ILE A 58 -4.66 -16.72 0.55
CA ILE A 58 -5.09 -16.43 -0.83
C ILE A 58 -4.40 -15.21 -1.45
N THR A 59 -3.73 -14.37 -0.65
CA THR A 59 -3.00 -13.21 -1.16
C THR A 59 -1.59 -13.59 -1.63
N ILE A 60 -1.21 -13.18 -2.85
CA ILE A 60 0.15 -13.37 -3.35
C ILE A 60 1.00 -12.17 -2.92
N ASN A 61 1.69 -12.33 -1.79
CA ASN A 61 2.54 -11.32 -1.18
C ASN A 61 3.96 -11.28 -1.78
N GLU A 62 4.07 -11.24 -3.11
CA GLU A 62 5.39 -11.10 -3.75
C GLU A 62 5.81 -9.63 -3.72
N THR A 63 6.76 -9.30 -2.84
CA THR A 63 7.30 -7.95 -2.69
C THR A 63 8.82 -8.00 -2.49
N SER A 64 9.47 -6.85 -2.66
CA SER A 64 10.92 -6.69 -2.51
C SER A 64 11.26 -5.23 -2.29
N PHE A 65 12.35 -4.97 -1.59
CA PHE A 65 12.87 -3.62 -1.48
C PHE A 65 13.24 -3.08 -2.85
N TYR A 66 13.06 -1.77 -3.06
CA TYR A 66 13.39 -1.10 -4.33
C TYR A 66 12.69 -1.69 -5.57
N ARG A 67 11.49 -2.28 -5.41
CA ARG A 67 10.72 -2.82 -6.53
C ARG A 67 10.45 -1.73 -7.57
N ASN A 68 10.75 -2.00 -8.84
CA ASN A 68 10.73 -1.04 -9.95
C ASN A 68 11.63 0.18 -9.67
N ALA A 69 12.93 -0.01 -9.88
CA ALA A 69 13.93 1.06 -9.75
C ALA A 69 13.54 2.37 -10.46
N PRO A 70 13.00 2.37 -11.70
CA PRO A 70 12.58 3.62 -12.35
C PRO A 70 11.59 4.46 -11.53
N GLN A 71 10.56 3.85 -10.93
CA GLN A 71 9.61 4.57 -10.07
C GLN A 71 10.27 5.14 -8.81
N MET A 72 11.16 4.37 -8.19
CA MET A 72 11.89 4.81 -7.00
C MET A 72 12.83 5.98 -7.32
N GLU A 73 13.48 5.96 -8.49
CA GLU A 73 14.32 7.05 -8.97
C GLU A 73 13.51 8.31 -9.26
N VAL A 74 12.35 8.19 -9.89
CA VAL A 74 11.44 9.32 -10.12
C VAL A 74 11.01 9.96 -8.80
N PHE A 75 10.61 9.14 -7.83
CA PHE A 75 10.27 9.59 -6.49
C PHE A 75 11.46 10.31 -5.83
N GLN A 76 12.63 9.67 -5.77
CA GLN A 76 13.79 10.19 -5.04
C GLN A 76 14.37 11.46 -5.66
N LYS A 77 14.56 11.49 -6.99
CA LYS A 77 15.35 12.53 -7.67
C LYS A 77 14.52 13.74 -8.07
N TYR A 78 13.21 13.58 -8.29
CA TYR A 78 12.37 14.62 -8.87
C TYR A 78 11.22 15.02 -7.93
N LEU A 79 10.34 14.08 -7.61
CA LEU A 79 9.08 14.41 -6.95
C LEU A 79 9.23 14.71 -5.45
N LEU A 80 10.06 13.94 -4.73
CA LEU A 80 10.33 14.21 -3.32
C LEU A 80 10.99 15.58 -3.12
N PRO A 81 12.07 15.96 -3.84
CA PRO A 81 12.63 17.30 -3.74
C PRO A 81 11.65 18.44 -4.09
N GLU A 82 10.78 18.25 -5.08
CA GLU A 82 9.73 19.23 -5.44
C GLU A 82 8.80 19.47 -4.24
N VAL A 83 8.24 18.39 -3.67
CA VAL A 83 7.33 18.48 -2.52
C VAL A 83 8.04 19.10 -1.31
N LEU A 84 9.26 18.66 -1.01
CA LEU A 84 10.03 19.19 0.13
C LEU A 84 10.26 20.70 0.01
N LYS A 85 10.52 21.23 -1.19
CA LYS A 85 10.72 22.67 -1.44
C LYS A 85 9.43 23.48 -1.32
N ALA A 86 8.30 22.91 -1.72
CA ALA A 86 7.00 23.60 -1.70
C ALA A 86 6.38 23.70 -0.29
N LYS A 87 6.86 22.89 0.67
CA LYS A 87 6.32 22.79 2.02
C LYS A 87 6.67 24.01 2.88
N LYS A 88 5.63 24.72 3.34
CA LYS A 88 5.76 25.76 4.38
C LYS A 88 6.02 25.17 5.76
N VAL A 89 5.36 24.04 6.06
CA VAL A 89 5.55 23.26 7.28
C VAL A 89 6.37 22.03 6.90
N LYS A 90 7.49 21.79 7.60
CA LYS A 90 8.39 20.65 7.36
C LYS A 90 7.80 19.33 7.86
N GLN A 91 6.64 18.98 7.33
CA GLN A 91 5.96 17.71 7.56
C GLN A 91 5.72 17.01 6.23
N LEU A 92 6.13 15.76 6.16
CA LEU A 92 5.98 14.89 5.00
C LEU A 92 5.17 13.66 5.39
N LYS A 93 4.05 13.42 4.71
CA LYS A 93 3.18 12.27 4.97
C LYS A 93 3.06 11.39 3.73
N LEU A 94 3.27 10.09 3.92
CA LEU A 94 3.15 9.09 2.87
C LEU A 94 2.20 7.97 3.29
N TRP A 95 1.50 7.42 2.32
CA TRP A 95 0.66 6.24 2.49
C TRP A 95 1.04 5.15 1.50
N SER A 96 1.55 4.02 1.98
CA SER A 96 1.73 2.79 1.19
C SER A 96 0.53 1.86 1.45
N ALA A 97 -0.33 1.76 0.45
CA ALA A 97 -1.61 1.05 0.46
C ALA A 97 -1.45 -0.36 -0.14
N GLY A 98 -1.56 -1.37 0.71
CA GLY A 98 -1.23 -2.77 0.41
C GLY A 98 0.28 -3.01 0.51
N CYS A 99 0.85 -2.67 1.66
CA CYS A 99 2.29 -2.65 1.91
C CYS A 99 2.91 -4.05 2.14
N SER A 100 2.09 -5.09 2.24
CA SER A 100 2.48 -6.47 2.45
C SER A 100 3.46 -6.60 3.63
N THR A 101 4.62 -7.23 3.43
CA THR A 101 5.64 -7.45 4.47
C THR A 101 6.56 -6.24 4.74
N GLY A 102 6.19 -5.04 4.28
CA GLY A 102 6.80 -3.78 4.72
C GLY A 102 7.98 -3.25 3.88
N GLU A 103 8.39 -3.97 2.85
CA GLU A 103 9.53 -3.57 2.00
C GLU A 103 9.33 -2.21 1.31
N GLU A 104 8.11 -1.89 0.86
CA GLU A 104 7.83 -0.61 0.21
C GLU A 104 7.90 0.57 1.20
N PRO A 105 7.18 0.58 2.35
CA PRO A 105 7.33 1.64 3.35
C PRO A 105 8.78 1.86 3.80
N TYR A 106 9.54 0.80 4.02
CA TYR A 106 10.94 0.92 4.39
C TYR A 106 11.83 1.41 3.25
N THR A 107 11.55 1.04 2.00
CA THR A 107 12.22 1.63 0.83
C THR A 107 11.98 3.15 0.79
N LEU A 108 10.73 3.59 0.98
CA LEU A 108 10.40 5.02 0.99
C LEU A 108 11.10 5.76 2.13
N ALA A 109 11.12 5.19 3.34
CA ALA A 109 11.84 5.74 4.49
C ALA A 109 13.34 5.91 4.19
N ILE A 110 13.99 4.88 3.64
CA ILE A 110 15.39 4.91 3.25
C ILE A 110 15.65 6.00 2.21
N LEU A 111 14.80 6.12 1.19
CA LEU A 111 14.95 7.13 0.14
C LEU A 111 14.80 8.56 0.70
N ILE A 112 13.88 8.77 1.64
CA ILE A 112 13.70 10.05 2.32
C ILE A 112 14.92 10.41 3.15
N LEU A 113 15.48 9.45 3.89
CA LEU A 113 16.72 9.63 4.65
C LEU A 113 17.91 9.98 3.73
N GLU A 114 17.99 9.36 2.56
CA GLU A 114 19.03 9.68 1.58
C GLU A 114 18.90 11.10 1.01
N VAL A 115 17.68 11.57 0.75
CA VAL A 115 17.46 12.93 0.22
C VAL A 115 17.65 14.00 1.29
N LEU A 116 17.14 13.78 2.50
CA LEU A 116 17.20 14.77 3.58
C LEU A 116 18.56 14.79 4.29
N GLY A 117 19.26 13.66 4.35
CA GLY A 117 20.54 13.53 5.05
C GLY A 117 20.47 14.06 6.48
N ALA A 118 21.42 14.92 6.86
CA ALA A 118 21.44 15.57 8.17
C ALA A 118 20.21 16.49 8.42
N GLY A 119 19.55 16.96 7.36
CA GLY A 119 18.37 17.80 7.44
C GLY A 119 17.12 17.09 7.97
N ILE A 120 17.12 15.76 8.08
CA ILE A 120 15.99 14.97 8.59
C ILE A 120 15.53 15.43 9.98
N SER A 121 16.43 15.93 10.82
CA SER A 121 16.11 16.43 12.17
C SER A 121 15.14 17.62 12.17
N GLY A 122 15.07 18.36 11.07
CA GLY A 122 14.13 19.47 10.89
C GLY A 122 12.79 19.05 10.27
N TRP A 123 12.57 17.76 10.01
CA TRP A 123 11.37 17.25 9.36
C TRP A 123 10.60 16.26 10.24
N SER A 124 9.28 16.41 10.26
CA SER A 124 8.37 15.37 10.72
C SER A 124 7.98 14.49 9.53
N VAL A 125 8.44 13.23 9.53
CA VAL A 125 8.12 12.26 8.48
C VAL A 125 7.21 11.18 9.07
N ASP A 126 6.07 10.95 8.44
CA ASP A 126 5.11 9.89 8.80
C ASP A 126 4.78 9.04 7.57
N ILE A 127 5.20 7.77 7.59
CA ILE A 127 4.89 6.80 6.53
C ILE A 127 3.92 5.77 7.10
N LEU A 128 2.68 5.83 6.62
CA LEU A 128 1.66 4.85 6.93
C LEU A 128 1.73 3.70 5.93
N GLY A 129 2.17 2.52 6.37
CA GLY A 129 1.97 1.26 5.65
C GLY A 129 0.67 0.59 6.09
N VAL A 130 -0.21 0.24 5.17
CA VAL A 130 -1.42 -0.52 5.49
C VAL A 130 -1.52 -1.78 4.68
N ASP A 131 -2.09 -2.82 5.27
CA ASP A 131 -2.45 -4.05 4.58
C ASP A 131 -3.68 -4.69 5.23
N ILE A 132 -4.33 -5.59 4.50
CA ILE A 132 -5.42 -6.41 5.05
C ILE A 132 -4.87 -7.66 5.76
N SER A 133 -3.65 -8.09 5.40
CA SER A 133 -2.98 -9.25 5.97
C SER A 133 -2.29 -8.91 7.29
N GLN A 134 -2.83 -9.43 8.39
CA GLN A 134 -2.25 -9.22 9.72
C GLN A 134 -0.86 -9.86 9.85
N SER A 135 -0.67 -11.07 9.32
CA SER A 135 0.62 -11.76 9.38
C SER A 135 1.69 -11.05 8.55
N ALA A 136 1.33 -10.45 7.42
CA ALA A 136 2.25 -9.62 6.64
C ALA A 136 2.70 -8.39 7.44
N LEU A 137 1.76 -7.71 8.11
CA LEU A 137 2.07 -6.55 8.96
C LEU A 137 2.92 -6.91 10.17
N GLU A 138 2.77 -8.10 10.75
CA GLU A 138 3.64 -8.57 11.83
C GLU A 138 5.09 -8.76 11.34
N LYS A 139 5.28 -9.35 10.15
CA LYS A 139 6.61 -9.45 9.51
C LYS A 139 7.18 -8.05 9.23
N ALA A 140 6.34 -7.13 8.74
CA ALA A 140 6.71 -5.75 8.50
C ALA A 140 7.20 -5.06 9.78
N ARG A 141 6.48 -5.18 10.90
CA ARG A 141 6.87 -4.60 12.20
C ARG A 141 8.16 -5.19 12.75
N LYS A 142 8.39 -6.50 12.56
CA LYS A 142 9.67 -7.13 12.90
C LYS A 142 10.81 -6.48 12.12
N GLY A 143 10.62 -6.27 10.82
CA GLY A 143 11.61 -5.61 9.96
C GLY A 143 12.83 -6.49 9.70
N GLU A 144 12.62 -7.81 9.64
CA GLU A 144 13.67 -8.82 9.46
C GLU A 144 13.48 -9.53 8.12
N TYR A 145 14.52 -9.54 7.29
CA TYR A 145 14.41 -9.95 5.90
C TYR A 145 15.56 -10.85 5.45
N GLY A 146 15.28 -11.75 4.51
CA GLY A 146 16.30 -12.56 3.86
C GLY A 146 16.99 -11.83 2.68
N ARG A 147 18.13 -12.35 2.21
CA ARG A 147 18.89 -11.72 1.12
C ARG A 147 18.06 -11.51 -0.17
N TYR A 148 17.13 -12.41 -0.48
CA TYR A 148 16.33 -12.38 -1.71
C TYR A 148 15.40 -11.16 -1.82
N THR A 149 14.83 -10.68 -0.70
CA THR A 149 13.96 -9.49 -0.71
C THR A 149 14.76 -8.21 -0.98
N LEU A 150 16.07 -8.23 -0.74
CA LEU A 150 17.03 -7.14 -1.00
C LEU A 150 17.68 -7.20 -2.39
N ARG A 151 17.21 -8.07 -3.30
CA ARG A 151 17.82 -8.30 -4.62
C ARG A 151 17.94 -7.06 -5.50
N ASN A 152 17.02 -6.10 -5.36
CA ASN A 152 17.00 -4.87 -6.15
C ASN A 152 17.63 -3.68 -5.42
N MET A 153 18.04 -3.84 -4.15
CA MET A 153 18.61 -2.75 -3.38
C MET A 153 20.08 -2.52 -3.75
N PRO A 154 20.50 -1.25 -4.00
CA PRO A 154 21.92 -0.91 -4.09
C PRO A 154 22.66 -1.35 -2.82
N LEU A 155 23.81 -2.03 -2.99
CA LEU A 155 24.58 -2.59 -1.86
C LEU A 155 24.96 -1.54 -0.82
N ARG A 156 25.25 -0.30 -1.23
CA ARG A 156 25.54 0.81 -0.32
C ARG A 156 24.38 1.10 0.63
N LEU A 157 23.14 1.03 0.14
CA LEU A 157 21.96 1.25 0.99
C LEU A 157 21.72 0.06 1.92
N VAL A 158 21.98 -1.16 1.47
CA VAL A 158 21.92 -2.36 2.32
C VAL A 158 22.90 -2.23 3.50
N GLN A 159 24.15 -1.88 3.22
CA GLN A 159 25.18 -1.71 4.26
C GLN A 159 24.85 -0.58 5.24
N LYS A 160 24.25 0.51 4.75
CA LYS A 160 23.92 1.69 5.56
C LYS A 160 22.70 1.48 6.45
N TYR A 161 21.64 0.86 5.94
CA TYR A 161 20.32 0.85 6.60
C TYR A 161 19.88 -0.49 7.18
N PHE A 162 20.73 -1.52 7.09
CA PHE A 162 20.45 -2.82 7.67
C PHE A 162 21.59 -3.25 8.59
N VAL A 163 21.26 -4.05 9.59
CA VAL A 163 22.19 -4.82 10.40
C VAL A 163 22.11 -6.26 9.94
N LYS A 164 23.23 -6.83 9.49
CA LYS A 164 23.29 -8.23 9.08
C LYS A 164 23.53 -9.11 10.31
N ASP A 165 22.67 -10.10 10.50
CA ASP A 165 22.70 -11.08 11.58
C ASP A 165 22.51 -12.48 10.98
N GLY A 166 23.62 -13.17 10.71
CA GLY A 166 23.63 -14.43 9.96
C GLY A 166 22.96 -14.29 8.57
N PRO A 167 21.91 -15.06 8.26
CA PRO A 167 21.16 -14.97 7.00
C PRO A 167 20.12 -13.81 6.98
N ILE A 168 19.89 -13.17 8.12
CA ILE A 168 18.86 -12.13 8.31
C ILE A 168 19.48 -10.74 8.16
N TYR A 169 18.71 -9.84 7.57
CA TYR A 169 18.98 -8.41 7.48
C TYR A 169 17.88 -7.67 8.25
N LYS A 170 18.25 -7.04 9.36
CA LYS A 170 17.33 -6.28 10.21
C LYS A 170 17.36 -4.82 9.80
N VAL A 171 16.20 -4.22 9.53
CA VAL A 171 16.08 -2.79 9.24
C VAL A 171 16.49 -2.00 10.48
N ARG A 172 17.36 -1.00 10.32
CA ARG A 172 17.81 -0.18 11.44
C ARG A 172 16.69 0.69 12.01
N GLU A 173 16.75 0.95 13.32
CA GLU A 173 15.71 1.68 14.05
C GLU A 173 15.47 3.11 13.54
N GLU A 174 16.51 3.79 13.02
CA GLU A 174 16.33 5.12 12.42
C GLU A 174 15.44 5.12 11.17
N VAL A 175 15.32 3.98 10.48
CA VAL A 175 14.37 3.79 9.38
C VAL A 175 13.01 3.39 9.95
N LYS A 176 12.99 2.44 10.92
CA LYS A 176 11.74 1.91 11.48
C LYS A 176 10.88 2.98 12.12
N LYS A 177 11.48 3.94 12.83
CA LYS A 177 10.75 5.04 13.49
C LYS A 177 9.99 5.97 12.54
N LEU A 178 10.28 5.95 11.24
CA LEU A 178 9.57 6.77 10.25
C LEU A 178 8.30 6.07 9.73
N VAL A 179 8.10 4.80 10.07
CA VAL A 179 7.05 3.95 9.50
C VAL A 179 6.14 3.42 10.60
N ARG A 180 4.82 3.53 10.38
CA ARG A 180 3.80 2.87 11.18
C ARG A 180 2.97 1.93 10.31
N PHE A 181 2.50 0.85 10.91
CA PHE A 181 1.78 -0.22 10.24
C PHE A 181 0.39 -0.43 10.84
N GLU A 182 -0.65 -0.35 10.01
CA GLU A 182 -2.05 -0.51 10.42
C GLU A 182 -2.80 -1.52 9.56
N ALA A 183 -3.63 -2.34 10.19
CA ALA A 183 -4.51 -3.27 9.50
C ALA A 183 -5.73 -2.51 8.97
N ILE A 184 -5.75 -2.23 7.67
CA ILE A 184 -6.83 -1.47 7.02
C ILE A 184 -7.27 -2.17 5.74
N ASN A 185 -8.58 -2.35 5.61
CA ASN A 185 -9.20 -2.77 4.37
C ASN A 185 -9.41 -1.54 3.48
N LEU A 186 -8.78 -1.51 2.31
CA LEU A 186 -8.87 -0.37 1.38
C LEU A 186 -10.29 -0.08 0.88
N LEU A 187 -11.22 -1.04 0.97
CA LEU A 187 -12.62 -0.84 0.63
C LEU A 187 -13.49 -0.41 1.81
N ASP A 188 -13.00 -0.50 3.04
CA ASP A 188 -13.69 0.02 4.20
C ASP A 188 -13.51 1.54 4.28
N ARG A 189 -14.54 2.25 3.82
CA ARG A 189 -14.54 3.72 3.80
C ARG A 189 -14.47 4.32 5.20
N SER A 190 -14.95 3.62 6.24
CA SER A 190 -14.88 4.11 7.62
C SER A 190 -13.43 4.17 8.13
N GLN A 191 -12.56 3.29 7.62
CA GLN A 191 -11.15 3.25 7.92
C GLN A 191 -10.37 4.22 7.02
N THR A 192 -10.54 4.14 5.70
CA THR A 192 -9.77 4.97 4.75
C THR A 192 -10.13 6.46 4.82
N ASN A 193 -11.32 6.83 5.30
CA ASN A 193 -11.69 8.22 5.49
C ASN A 193 -10.89 8.94 6.59
N LYS A 194 -10.24 8.20 7.49
CA LYS A 194 -9.40 8.76 8.54
C LYS A 194 -8.00 9.15 8.03
N ILE A 195 -7.62 8.68 6.83
CA ILE A 195 -6.31 8.91 6.22
C ILE A 195 -6.40 10.17 5.36
N ARG A 196 -5.73 11.25 5.78
CA ARG A 196 -5.82 12.58 5.14
C ARG A 196 -4.48 13.31 5.17
N GLY A 197 -4.34 14.28 4.27
CA GLY A 197 -3.19 15.17 4.22
C GLY A 197 -1.93 14.51 3.69
N MET A 198 -2.07 13.51 2.83
CA MET A 198 -0.96 12.76 2.25
C MET A 198 -0.29 13.55 1.13
N ASP A 199 1.04 13.55 1.09
CA ASP A 199 1.81 14.14 0.00
C ASP A 199 2.07 13.11 -1.10
N PHE A 200 2.24 11.85 -0.69
CA PHE A 200 2.40 10.72 -1.59
C PHE A 200 1.51 9.57 -1.15
N VAL A 201 0.86 8.94 -2.13
CA VAL A 201 0.19 7.64 -1.97
C VAL A 201 0.86 6.66 -2.92
N PHE A 202 1.21 5.48 -2.43
CA PHE A 202 1.69 4.36 -3.20
C PHE A 202 0.66 3.24 -3.08
N CYS A 203 0.11 2.78 -4.19
CA CYS A 203 -0.76 1.61 -4.24
C CYS A 203 -0.35 0.75 -5.43
N ARG A 204 0.69 -0.05 -5.24
CA ARG A 204 1.40 -0.71 -6.33
C ARG A 204 1.17 -2.21 -6.27
N ASN A 205 0.72 -2.78 -7.38
CA ASN A 205 0.44 -4.22 -7.51
C ASN A 205 -0.72 -4.70 -6.61
N VAL A 206 -1.68 -3.83 -6.31
CA VAL A 206 -2.83 -4.13 -5.42
C VAL A 206 -4.15 -3.98 -6.17
N LEU A 207 -4.29 -2.97 -7.02
CA LEU A 207 -5.51 -2.72 -7.78
C LEU A 207 -5.85 -3.86 -8.74
N ILE A 208 -4.85 -4.65 -9.16
CA ILE A 208 -5.05 -5.87 -9.97
C ILE A 208 -5.94 -6.95 -9.31
N TYR A 209 -6.12 -6.90 -7.99
CA TYR A 209 -7.00 -7.83 -7.26
C TYR A 209 -8.45 -7.34 -7.17
N PHE A 210 -8.71 -6.09 -7.54
CA PHE A 210 -10.01 -5.46 -7.44
C PHE A 210 -10.72 -5.41 -8.80
N ASP A 211 -12.04 -5.55 -8.76
CA ASP A 211 -12.87 -5.31 -9.94
C ASP A 211 -12.98 -3.82 -10.28
N ALA A 212 -13.75 -3.47 -11.31
CA ALA A 212 -13.87 -2.09 -11.75
C ALA A 212 -14.51 -1.16 -10.69
N GLU A 213 -15.52 -1.62 -9.94
CA GLU A 213 -16.21 -0.79 -8.94
C GLU A 213 -15.33 -0.58 -7.70
N ALA A 214 -14.73 -1.65 -7.18
CA ALA A 214 -13.79 -1.61 -6.07
C ALA A 214 -12.60 -0.71 -6.40
N ARG A 215 -12.02 -0.80 -7.60
CA ARG A 215 -10.93 0.11 -8.02
C ARG A 215 -11.36 1.56 -8.01
N ARG A 216 -12.55 1.91 -8.52
CA ARG A 216 -13.05 3.30 -8.48
C ARG A 216 -13.17 3.83 -7.06
N ARG A 217 -13.70 3.02 -6.14
CA ARG A 217 -13.85 3.38 -4.73
C ARG A 217 -12.50 3.62 -4.05
N VAL A 218 -11.55 2.70 -4.23
CA VAL A 218 -10.20 2.81 -3.65
C VAL A 218 -9.47 4.04 -4.20
N VAL A 219 -9.53 4.27 -5.51
CA VAL A 219 -8.88 5.42 -6.15
C VAL A 219 -9.52 6.75 -5.70
N ALA A 220 -10.83 6.78 -5.47
CA ALA A 220 -11.50 7.95 -4.89
C ALA A 220 -10.99 8.26 -3.47
N SER A 221 -10.82 7.24 -2.62
CA SER A 221 -10.23 7.41 -1.29
C SER A 221 -8.78 7.93 -1.35
N PHE A 222 -7.97 7.49 -2.31
CA PHE A 222 -6.63 8.05 -2.51
C PHE A 222 -6.69 9.54 -2.89
N TYR A 223 -7.56 9.90 -3.82
CA TYR A 223 -7.77 11.29 -4.21
C TYR A 223 -8.20 12.15 -3.02
N GLU A 224 -9.15 11.69 -2.21
CA GLU A 224 -9.61 12.39 -0.99
C GLU A 224 -8.49 12.53 0.06
N SER A 225 -7.60 11.54 0.17
CA SER A 225 -6.50 11.54 1.14
C SER A 225 -5.34 12.50 0.79
N LEU A 226 -5.12 12.75 -0.50
CA LEU A 226 -4.00 13.54 -1.00
C LEU A 226 -4.20 15.05 -0.77
N ASN A 227 -3.13 15.76 -0.42
CA ASN A 227 -3.06 17.21 -0.52
C ASN A 227 -3.16 17.65 -1.99
N PRO A 228 -3.66 18.87 -2.28
CA PRO A 228 -3.48 19.47 -3.60
C PRO A 228 -2.01 19.44 -4.02
N GLY A 229 -1.74 19.01 -5.25
CA GLY A 229 -0.37 18.82 -5.75
C GLY A 229 0.32 17.52 -5.31
N GLY A 230 -0.33 16.70 -4.47
CA GLY A 230 0.18 15.40 -4.04
C GLY A 230 0.17 14.35 -5.16
N TYR A 231 0.95 13.29 -4.98
CA TYR A 231 1.22 12.29 -6.02
C TYR A 231 0.72 10.89 -5.64
N LEU A 232 0.18 10.16 -6.62
CA LEU A 232 -0.21 8.77 -6.54
C LEU A 232 0.66 7.92 -7.49
N PHE A 233 1.31 6.91 -6.92
CA PHE A 233 2.05 5.87 -7.63
C PHE A 233 1.22 4.58 -7.67
N ILE A 234 1.05 4.02 -8.87
CA ILE A 234 0.48 2.68 -9.07
C ILE A 234 1.50 1.74 -9.71
N GLY A 235 1.24 0.45 -9.69
CA GLY A 235 2.11 -0.57 -10.25
C GLY A 235 2.28 -0.43 -11.76
N HIS A 236 3.39 -0.93 -12.30
CA HIS A 236 3.75 -0.76 -13.71
C HIS A 236 2.76 -1.40 -14.71
N SER A 237 1.97 -2.37 -14.26
CA SER A 237 0.93 -3.04 -15.06
C SER A 237 -0.47 -2.49 -14.78
N GLU A 238 -0.59 -1.47 -13.94
CA GLU A 238 -1.85 -0.87 -13.52
C GLU A 238 -2.07 0.45 -14.27
N SER A 239 -3.35 0.81 -14.45
CA SER A 239 -3.74 2.07 -15.10
C SER A 239 -5.04 2.57 -14.49
N LEU A 240 -5.14 3.89 -14.30
CA LEU A 240 -6.40 4.55 -13.93
C LEU A 240 -7.30 4.87 -15.14
N HIS A 241 -6.90 4.46 -16.35
CA HIS A 241 -7.72 4.62 -17.55
C HIS A 241 -9.07 3.93 -17.38
N GLY A 242 -10.17 4.67 -17.61
CA GLY A 242 -11.54 4.17 -17.38
C GLY A 242 -11.96 4.02 -15.91
N ILE A 243 -11.08 4.37 -14.96
CA ILE A 243 -11.33 4.31 -13.51
C ILE A 243 -11.54 5.71 -12.95
N SER A 244 -10.63 6.64 -13.22
CA SER A 244 -10.73 8.03 -12.77
C SER A 244 -10.11 9.01 -13.77
N ARG A 245 -10.67 10.21 -13.84
CA ARG A 245 -10.15 11.36 -14.62
C ARG A 245 -9.74 12.53 -13.71
N SER A 246 -9.74 12.33 -12.40
CA SER A 246 -9.49 13.40 -11.42
C SER A 246 -8.01 13.73 -11.23
N PHE A 247 -7.10 12.95 -11.81
CA PHE A 247 -5.66 13.13 -11.70
C PHE A 247 -5.05 13.58 -13.02
N ASP A 248 -4.12 14.52 -12.95
CA ASP A 248 -3.23 14.87 -14.05
C ASP A 248 -2.14 13.79 -14.20
N LEU A 249 -1.80 13.44 -15.44
CA LEU A 249 -0.73 12.49 -15.74
C LEU A 249 0.61 13.22 -15.80
N VAL A 250 1.57 12.77 -15.00
CA VAL A 250 2.95 13.25 -15.04
C VAL A 250 3.82 12.14 -15.61
N HIS A 251 4.40 12.42 -16.78
CA HIS A 251 5.18 11.48 -17.55
C HIS A 251 6.67 11.65 -17.28
N PHE A 252 7.34 10.55 -16.98
CA PHE A 252 8.79 10.40 -16.94
C PHE A 252 9.20 9.24 -17.86
N PRO A 253 10.47 9.16 -18.27
CA PRO A 253 10.95 8.00 -19.01
C PRO A 253 10.62 6.69 -18.27
N LYS A 254 9.77 5.84 -18.89
CA LYS A 254 9.30 4.54 -18.37
C LYS A 254 8.42 4.59 -17.11
N VAL A 255 7.98 5.78 -16.68
CA VAL A 255 7.18 5.94 -15.46
C VAL A 255 6.06 6.94 -15.68
N ILE A 256 4.86 6.58 -15.24
CA ILE A 256 3.71 7.49 -15.16
C ILE A 256 3.34 7.62 -13.68
N VAL A 257 3.15 8.87 -13.23
CA VAL A 257 2.69 9.21 -11.88
C VAL A 257 1.43 10.07 -12.01
N TYR A 258 0.51 9.95 -11.07
CA TYR A 258 -0.77 10.66 -11.07
C TYR A 258 -0.69 11.81 -10.07
N LYS A 259 -0.89 13.06 -10.49
CA LYS A 259 -0.86 14.23 -9.61
C LYS A 259 -2.29 14.69 -9.31
N LYS A 260 -2.59 14.99 -8.05
CA LYS A 260 -3.86 15.60 -7.66
C LYS A 260 -3.85 17.07 -8.05
N ASN A 261 -4.82 17.47 -8.85
CA ASN A 261 -4.92 18.81 -9.40
C ASN A 261 -5.04 19.85 -8.27
N GLU A 262 -4.44 21.02 -8.47
CA GLU A 262 -4.51 22.15 -7.52
C GLU A 262 -5.87 22.87 -7.56
N ARG A 263 -6.82 22.43 -8.40
CA ARG A 263 -8.12 23.09 -8.52
C ARG A 263 -8.91 22.91 -7.22
N ILE A 264 -8.96 24.03 -6.51
CA ILE A 264 -9.68 24.32 -5.29
C ILE A 264 -11.11 23.77 -5.36
N SER A 265 -11.53 23.22 -4.23
CA SER A 265 -12.90 23.10 -3.77
C SER A 265 -13.69 24.40 -4.00
N THR A 266 -14.18 24.63 -5.21
CA THR A 266 -15.19 25.66 -5.48
C THR A 266 -16.55 25.07 -5.12
N VAL A 267 -16.94 25.30 -3.87
CA VAL A 267 -18.31 25.67 -3.45
C VAL A 267 -19.44 25.07 -4.31
N MET A 268 -19.99 23.92 -3.91
CA MET A 268 -21.39 23.60 -4.20
C MET A 268 -22.30 24.33 -3.20
N SER A 269 -22.29 25.67 -3.23
CA SER A 269 -23.43 26.43 -2.70
C SER A 269 -24.55 26.31 -3.72
N HIS A 270 -25.58 25.57 -3.37
CA HIS A 270 -26.86 25.64 -4.05
C HIS A 270 -27.29 27.11 -4.09
N LYS A 271 -27.30 27.73 -5.27
CA LYS A 271 -28.18 28.88 -5.49
C LYS A 271 -29.59 28.32 -5.68
N PRO A 272 -30.60 28.81 -4.94
CA PRO A 272 -31.99 28.45 -5.24
C PRO A 272 -32.34 28.98 -6.63
N LEU A 273 -33.14 28.21 -7.37
CA LEU A 273 -33.89 28.77 -8.48
C LEU A 273 -34.75 29.91 -7.94
N VAL A 274 -34.54 31.12 -8.46
CA VAL A 274 -35.54 32.18 -8.40
C VAL A 274 -36.29 32.12 -9.73
N LEU A 275 -37.60 31.92 -9.57
CA LEU A 275 -38.73 31.87 -10.50
C LEU A 275 -38.48 32.30 -11.95
#